data_AF-A0A1V8U7I3-F1
#
_entry.id   AF-A0A1V8U7I3-F1
#
_cell.length_a   1.000
_cell.length_b   1.000
_cell.length_c   1.000
_cell.angle_alpha   90.00
_cell.angle_beta   90.00
_cell.angle_gamma   90.00
#
_symmetry.space_group_name_H-M   'P 1'
#
loop_
_entity.id
_entity.type
_entity.pdbx_description
1 polymer ?
#
loop_
_entity_poly.entity_id
_entity_poly.type
_entity_poly.pdbx_seq_one_letter_code
_entity_poly.pdbx_strand_id
1 'polypeptide(L)'
;MAELHEALKSLSPTTWDEVPTEDASLSTYMTDVFSNSELICNSIPPPLSGTPFHDSQPQYTSPNTATGWKDMLQSSARSHPAHDEHESLQKNWGKAMKFSQKENPLNIAVYKMAGHDRHGAWFARWSVHEGMGFEKFKRGMVREFPESLKVQ
;
A
#
# COMPACT_ATOMS: atom_id res chain seq x y z
N MET A 1 -8.02 -14.21 -9.70
CA MET A 1 -7.16 -15.19 -8.99
C MET A 1 -5.84 -15.32 -9.71
N ALA A 2 -5.78 -15.95 -10.90
CA ALA A 2 -4.54 -16.08 -11.67
C ALA A 2 -3.91 -14.72 -12.00
N GLU A 3 -4.71 -13.78 -12.49
CA GLU A 3 -4.27 -12.42 -12.87
C GLU A 3 -3.56 -11.66 -11.73
N LEU A 4 -4.16 -11.61 -10.52
CA LEU A 4 -3.53 -10.97 -9.36
C LEU A 4 -2.24 -11.69 -8.93
N HIS A 5 -2.20 -13.02 -8.98
CA HIS A 5 -0.98 -13.76 -8.66
C HIS A 5 0.13 -13.53 -9.68
N GLU A 6 -0.19 -13.40 -10.96
CA GLU A 6 0.79 -13.04 -12.00
C GLU A 6 1.29 -11.61 -11.78
N ALA A 7 0.40 -10.65 -11.53
CA ALA A 7 0.81 -9.27 -11.24
C ALA A 7 1.73 -9.20 -10.02
N LEU A 8 1.46 -9.93 -8.95
CA LEU A 8 2.30 -9.95 -7.75
C LEU A 8 3.73 -10.45 -8.01
N LYS A 9 3.97 -11.22 -9.08
CA LYS A 9 5.34 -11.60 -9.46
C LYS A 9 6.18 -10.39 -9.85
N SER A 10 5.58 -9.27 -10.28
CA SER A 10 6.29 -8.02 -10.55
C SER A 10 6.96 -7.41 -9.31
N LEU A 11 6.59 -7.83 -8.11
CA LEU A 11 7.25 -7.43 -6.85
C LEU A 11 8.47 -8.30 -6.51
N SER A 12 8.79 -9.30 -7.34
CA SER A 12 9.96 -10.15 -7.12
C SER A 12 11.26 -9.36 -7.33
N PRO A 13 12.36 -9.76 -6.68
CA PRO A 13 13.67 -9.17 -6.95
C PRO A 13 13.97 -9.18 -8.46
N THR A 14 14.42 -8.05 -8.99
CA THR A 14 14.82 -7.88 -10.38
C THR A 14 16.26 -7.38 -10.40
N THR A 15 17.11 -7.98 -11.23
CA THR A 15 18.49 -7.53 -11.41
C THR A 15 18.55 -6.41 -12.44
N TRP A 16 19.60 -5.57 -12.38
CA TRP A 16 19.73 -4.46 -13.35
C TRP A 16 19.88 -4.95 -14.79
N ASP A 17 20.47 -6.13 -15.00
CA ASP A 17 20.64 -6.75 -16.31
C ASP A 17 19.31 -7.20 -16.95
N GLU A 18 18.27 -7.40 -16.13
CA GLU A 18 16.92 -7.77 -16.58
C GLU A 18 16.06 -6.54 -16.94
N VAL A 19 16.49 -5.33 -16.56
CA VAL A 19 15.78 -4.09 -16.88
C VAL A 19 16.13 -3.66 -18.31
N PRO A 20 15.17 -3.59 -19.25
CA PRO A 20 15.47 -3.23 -20.62
C PRO A 20 16.00 -1.80 -20.74
N THR A 21 17.00 -1.60 -21.61
CA THR A 21 17.62 -0.28 -21.85
C THR A 21 17.20 0.37 -23.16
N GLU A 22 16.68 -0.41 -24.12
CA GLU A 22 16.18 0.09 -25.41
C GLU A 22 14.81 0.75 -25.24
N ASP A 23 14.60 1.92 -25.84
CA ASP A 23 13.42 2.77 -25.60
C ASP A 23 12.08 2.02 -25.77
N ALA A 24 11.94 1.22 -26.82
CA ALA A 24 10.69 0.51 -27.11
C ALA A 24 10.36 -0.58 -26.07
N SER A 25 11.36 -1.35 -25.64
CA SER A 25 11.18 -2.40 -24.64
C SER A 25 11.08 -1.82 -23.23
N LEU A 26 11.81 -0.74 -22.94
CA LEU A 26 11.70 0.02 -21.69
C LEU A 26 10.29 0.60 -21.52
N SER A 27 9.72 1.23 -22.57
CA SER A 27 8.36 1.75 -22.53
C SER A 27 7.32 0.67 -22.23
N THR A 28 7.48 -0.50 -22.84
CA THR A 28 6.59 -1.66 -22.62
C THR A 28 6.73 -2.14 -21.17
N TYR A 29 7.96 -2.35 -20.72
CA TYR A 29 8.27 -2.78 -19.36
C TYR A 29 7.68 -1.82 -18.30
N MET A 30 7.86 -0.52 -18.45
CA MET A 30 7.31 0.48 -17.53
C MET A 30 5.77 0.46 -17.51
N THR A 31 5.14 0.27 -18.67
CA THR A 31 3.68 0.18 -18.79
C THR A 31 3.14 -1.08 -18.10
N ASP A 32 3.83 -2.21 -18.26
CA ASP A 32 3.46 -3.47 -17.62
C ASP A 32 3.62 -3.39 -16.09
N VAL A 33 4.74 -2.83 -15.61
CA VAL A 33 4.97 -2.60 -14.18
C VAL A 33 3.90 -1.68 -13.59
N PHE A 34 3.55 -0.61 -14.30
CA PHE A 34 2.50 0.32 -13.87
C PHE A 34 1.14 -0.39 -13.80
N SER A 35 0.75 -1.09 -14.85
CA SER A 35 -0.51 -1.84 -14.92
C SER A 35 -0.62 -2.88 -13.81
N ASN A 36 0.45 -3.65 -13.57
CA ASN A 36 0.52 -4.63 -12.49
C ASN A 36 0.42 -3.96 -11.12
N SER A 37 1.11 -2.83 -10.92
CA SER A 37 1.08 -2.08 -9.65
C SER A 37 -0.32 -1.53 -9.36
N GLU A 38 -0.98 -0.96 -10.37
CA GLU A 38 -2.36 -0.48 -10.26
C GLU A 38 -3.31 -1.62 -9.88
N LEU A 39 -3.22 -2.75 -10.58
CA LEU A 39 -4.01 -3.95 -10.29
C LEU A 39 -3.79 -4.40 -8.84
N ILE A 40 -2.54 -4.49 -8.37
CA ILE A 40 -2.22 -4.90 -7.01
C ILE A 40 -2.84 -3.92 -6.01
N CYS A 41 -2.58 -2.63 -6.14
CA CYS A 41 -3.07 -1.60 -5.21
C CYS A 41 -4.60 -1.58 -5.13
N ASN A 42 -5.29 -1.65 -6.27
CA ASN A 42 -6.75 -1.59 -6.33
C ASN A 42 -7.42 -2.93 -5.94
N SER A 43 -6.68 -4.04 -5.97
CA SER A 43 -7.18 -5.33 -5.49
C SER A 43 -7.24 -5.45 -3.97
N ILE A 44 -6.59 -4.56 -3.22
CA ILE A 44 -6.57 -4.62 -1.74
C ILE A 44 -7.93 -4.13 -1.22
N PRO A 45 -8.61 -4.89 -0.35
CA PRO A 45 -9.90 -4.44 0.18
C PRO A 45 -9.75 -3.11 0.92
N PRO A 46 -10.60 -2.11 0.66
CA PRO A 46 -10.59 -0.89 1.45
C PRO A 46 -11.05 -1.16 2.89
N PRO A 47 -10.75 -0.26 3.85
CA PRO A 47 -11.28 -0.37 5.20
C PRO A 47 -12.82 -0.34 5.20
N LEU A 48 -13.44 -1.22 5.99
CA LEU A 48 -14.89 -1.48 5.99
C LEU A 48 -15.77 -0.27 6.40
N SER A 49 -15.20 0.73 7.08
CA SER A 49 -15.94 1.89 7.60
C SER A 49 -15.23 3.18 7.23
N GLY A 50 -15.96 4.28 7.01
CA GLY A 50 -15.40 5.61 6.75
C GLY A 50 -16.38 6.52 6.02
N THR A 51 -15.94 7.73 5.69
CA THR A 51 -16.71 8.76 5.01
C THR A 51 -16.16 8.95 3.59
N PRO A 52 -17.00 9.03 2.53
CA PRO A 52 -16.53 9.35 1.18
C PRO A 52 -15.64 10.59 1.17
N PHE A 53 -14.58 10.60 0.37
CA PHE A 53 -13.57 11.67 0.37
C PHE A 53 -14.18 13.08 0.28
N HIS A 54 -15.15 13.27 -0.61
CA HIS A 54 -15.80 14.58 -0.81
C HIS A 54 -16.64 15.05 0.38
N ASP A 55 -17.09 14.12 1.23
CA ASP A 55 -17.89 14.42 2.43
C ASP A 55 -17.03 14.41 3.71
N SER A 56 -15.77 13.97 3.59
CA SER A 56 -14.87 13.84 4.73
C SER A 56 -14.28 15.20 5.13
N GLN A 57 -14.03 15.36 6.42
CA GLN A 57 -13.34 16.53 6.98
C GLN A 57 -12.12 16.07 7.77
N PRO A 58 -11.00 16.82 7.74
CA PRO A 58 -9.86 16.54 8.59
C PRO A 58 -10.25 16.51 10.07
N GLN A 59 -9.77 15.52 10.81
CA GLN A 59 -9.94 15.43 12.26
C GLN A 59 -9.10 16.47 13.00
N TYR A 60 -7.94 16.83 12.43
CA TYR A 60 -7.15 17.96 12.91
C TYR A 60 -7.56 19.25 12.21
N THR A 61 -7.87 20.29 12.98
CA THR A 61 -8.17 21.63 12.48
C THR A 61 -6.95 22.40 12.01
N SER A 62 -5.76 21.99 12.47
CA SER A 62 -4.46 22.57 12.08
C SER A 62 -3.56 21.49 11.48
N PRO A 63 -2.78 21.79 10.42
CA PRO A 63 -1.84 20.84 9.87
C PRO A 63 -0.67 20.57 10.83
N ASN A 64 -0.01 19.42 10.66
CA ASN A 64 1.27 19.09 11.31
C ASN A 64 1.24 19.03 12.86
N THR A 65 0.10 18.72 13.45
CA THR A 65 -0.09 18.65 14.90
C THR A 65 0.64 17.49 15.57
N ALA A 66 0.97 16.42 14.83
CA ALA A 66 1.51 15.20 15.44
C ALA A 66 3.00 15.31 15.82
N THR A 67 3.31 15.21 17.11
CA THR A 67 4.69 15.17 17.61
C THR A 67 5.26 13.75 17.69
N GLY A 68 4.40 12.72 17.70
CA GLY A 68 4.77 11.31 17.56
C GLY A 68 3.64 10.45 16.97
N TRP A 69 3.83 9.13 16.96
CA TRP A 69 2.81 8.20 16.46
C TRP A 69 1.53 8.20 17.31
N LYS A 70 1.64 8.56 18.61
CA LYS A 70 0.49 8.66 19.53
C LYS A 70 -0.47 9.79 19.15
N ASP A 71 0.07 10.81 18.47
CA ASP A 71 -0.68 11.97 18.01
C ASP A 71 -1.11 11.81 16.54
N MET A 72 -0.96 10.62 15.96
CA MET A 72 -1.46 10.33 14.63
C MET A 72 -2.83 9.67 14.74
N LEU A 73 -3.74 10.09 13.87
CA LEU A 73 -5.09 9.53 13.80
C LEU A 73 -5.25 8.77 12.49
N GLN A 74 -6.02 7.69 12.51
CA GLN A 74 -6.46 7.05 11.26
C GLN A 74 -7.50 7.96 10.60
N SER A 75 -7.33 8.26 9.32
CA SER A 75 -8.29 9.07 8.58
C SER A 75 -9.59 8.30 8.34
N SER A 76 -10.72 9.00 8.50
CA SER A 76 -12.03 8.48 8.12
C SER A 76 -12.28 8.60 6.61
N ALA A 77 -11.52 9.41 5.88
CA ALA A 77 -11.70 9.63 4.45
C ALA A 77 -11.52 8.34 3.64
N ARG A 78 -12.42 8.09 2.70
CA ARG A 78 -12.39 6.92 1.81
C ARG A 78 -12.27 7.36 0.36
N SER A 79 -11.35 6.71 -0.35
CA SER A 79 -11.21 6.85 -1.80
C SER A 79 -12.49 6.42 -2.50
N HIS A 80 -12.60 6.81 -3.77
CA HIS A 80 -13.66 6.27 -4.63
C HIS A 80 -13.59 4.73 -4.64
N PRO A 81 -14.73 4.03 -4.74
CA PRO A 81 -14.73 2.59 -4.93
C PRO A 81 -13.83 2.20 -6.10
N ALA A 82 -13.15 1.05 -5.96
CA ALA A 82 -12.38 0.49 -7.06
C ALA A 82 -13.32 0.08 -8.19
N HIS A 83 -12.81 -0.01 -9.42
CA HIS A 83 -13.55 -0.56 -10.55
C HIS A 83 -14.00 -2.01 -10.25
N ASP A 84 -15.16 -2.43 -10.77
CA ASP A 84 -15.78 -3.74 -10.50
C ASP A 84 -14.82 -4.91 -10.73
N GLU A 85 -13.96 -4.81 -11.75
CA GLU A 85 -12.93 -5.80 -12.05
C GLU A 85 -11.93 -5.99 -10.89
N HIS A 86 -11.49 -4.88 -10.28
CA HIS A 86 -10.60 -4.91 -9.12
C HIS A 86 -11.31 -5.35 -7.84
N GLU A 87 -12.57 -4.94 -7.66
CA GLU A 87 -13.39 -5.38 -6.51
C GLU A 87 -13.55 -6.91 -6.51
N SER A 88 -13.74 -7.50 -7.70
CA SER A 88 -13.82 -8.96 -7.86
C SER A 88 -12.55 -9.70 -7.38
N LEU A 89 -11.40 -9.02 -7.34
CA LEU A 89 -10.11 -9.56 -6.88
C LEU A 89 -9.90 -9.42 -5.37
N GLN A 90 -10.63 -8.52 -4.69
CA GLN A 90 -10.49 -8.28 -3.25
C GLN A 90 -10.76 -9.53 -2.40
N LYS A 91 -11.64 -10.41 -2.88
CA LYS A 91 -11.94 -11.70 -2.23
C LYS A 91 -10.72 -12.61 -2.04
N ASN A 92 -9.66 -12.42 -2.83
CA ASN A 92 -8.45 -13.24 -2.76
C ASN A 92 -7.61 -12.93 -1.50
N TRP A 93 -7.70 -11.70 -0.97
CA TRP A 93 -6.97 -11.23 0.21
C TRP A 93 -7.55 -11.72 1.55
N GLY A 94 -8.74 -12.33 1.53
CA GLY A 94 -9.43 -12.76 2.73
C GLY A 94 -9.88 -11.61 3.63
N LYS A 95 -10.07 -11.89 4.92
CA LYS A 95 -10.47 -10.88 5.91
C LYS A 95 -9.23 -10.19 6.49
N ALA A 96 -9.40 -8.92 6.89
CA ALA A 96 -8.37 -8.20 7.63
C ALA A 96 -7.97 -8.97 8.90
N MET A 97 -6.67 -9.04 9.14
CA MET A 97 -6.10 -9.63 10.35
C MET A 97 -6.51 -8.82 11.57
N LYS A 98 -6.75 -9.52 12.69
CA LYS A 98 -7.13 -8.91 13.96
C LYS A 98 -5.90 -8.73 14.83
N PHE A 99 -5.74 -7.51 15.35
CA PHE A 99 -4.68 -7.16 16.29
C PHE A 99 -5.31 -6.49 17.51
N SER A 100 -4.65 -6.58 18.66
CA SER A 100 -5.04 -5.78 19.82
C SER A 100 -4.71 -4.29 19.60
N GLN A 101 -5.38 -3.39 20.31
CA GLN A 101 -5.10 -1.95 20.25
C GLN A 101 -3.64 -1.62 20.63
N LYS A 102 -3.03 -2.45 21.47
CA LYS A 102 -1.62 -2.30 21.88
C LYS A 102 -0.66 -2.61 20.73
N GLU A 103 -0.97 -3.62 19.92
CA GLU A 103 -0.14 -4.05 18.78
C GLU A 103 -0.37 -3.19 17.54
N ASN A 104 -1.60 -2.69 17.35
CA ASN A 104 -1.98 -1.89 16.21
C ASN A 104 -2.66 -0.58 16.65
N PRO A 105 -1.92 0.35 17.27
CA PRO A 105 -2.50 1.59 17.80
C PRO A 105 -3.08 2.51 16.71
N LEU A 106 -2.65 2.33 15.47
CA LEU A 106 -3.06 3.13 14.31
C LEU A 106 -4.15 2.46 13.47
N ASN A 107 -4.70 1.32 13.92
CA ASN A 107 -5.76 0.59 13.23
C ASN A 107 -5.45 0.29 11.75
N ILE A 108 -4.19 -0.03 11.45
CA ILE A 108 -3.74 -0.41 10.11
C ILE A 108 -4.43 -1.71 9.71
N ALA A 109 -5.11 -1.73 8.56
CA ALA A 109 -5.69 -2.95 8.03
C ALA A 109 -4.60 -3.76 7.33
N VAL A 110 -4.38 -5.00 7.77
CA VAL A 110 -3.43 -5.93 7.16
C VAL A 110 -4.17 -7.13 6.63
N TYR A 111 -3.89 -7.50 5.40
CA TYR A 111 -4.51 -8.62 4.70
C TYR A 111 -3.45 -9.66 4.33
N LYS A 112 -3.88 -10.92 4.24
CA LYS A 112 -3.00 -12.04 3.93
C LYS A 112 -3.63 -12.89 2.83
N MET A 113 -2.90 -13.06 1.74
CA MET A 113 -3.25 -13.98 0.66
C MET A 113 -2.21 -15.11 0.59
N ALA A 114 -2.66 -16.36 0.50
CA ALA A 114 -1.74 -17.47 0.30
C ALA A 114 -1.06 -17.38 -1.09
N GLY A 115 0.23 -17.63 -1.17
CA GLY A 115 0.93 -17.75 -2.45
C GLY A 115 0.49 -19.03 -3.18
N HIS A 116 0.33 -18.95 -4.51
CA HIS A 116 0.00 -20.13 -5.33
C HIS A 116 1.23 -21.02 -5.59
N ASP A 117 2.42 -20.49 -5.34
CA ASP A 117 3.70 -21.18 -5.49
C ASP A 117 4.03 -22.15 -4.34
N ARG A 118 3.22 -22.19 -3.27
CA ARG A 118 3.48 -22.92 -2.01
C ARG A 118 4.73 -22.45 -1.25
N HIS A 119 5.32 -21.32 -1.61
CA HIS A 119 6.53 -20.79 -0.98
C HIS A 119 6.24 -19.71 0.06
N GLY A 120 4.99 -19.27 0.22
CA GLY A 120 4.66 -18.31 1.26
C GLY A 120 3.28 -17.70 1.17
N ALA A 121 3.19 -16.45 1.61
CA ALA A 121 1.98 -15.65 1.58
C ALA A 121 2.34 -14.21 1.23
N TRP A 122 1.44 -13.56 0.50
CA TRP A 122 1.49 -12.14 0.22
C TRP A 122 0.79 -11.39 1.34
N PHE A 123 1.37 -10.25 1.74
CA PHE A 123 0.79 -9.36 2.72
C PHE A 123 0.56 -7.99 2.08
N ALA A 124 -0.62 -7.45 2.33
CA ALA A 124 -0.97 -6.09 1.94
C ALA A 124 -1.38 -5.31 3.18
N ARG A 125 -1.11 -4.00 3.17
CA ARG A 125 -1.60 -3.08 4.20
C ARG A 125 -2.33 -1.92 3.56
N TRP A 126 -3.40 -1.47 4.20
CA TRP A 126 -4.08 -0.24 3.88
C TRP A 126 -4.08 0.67 5.09
N SER A 127 -3.55 1.88 4.94
CA SER A 127 -3.68 2.90 5.96
C SER A 127 -3.55 4.31 5.42
N VAL A 128 -4.40 5.20 5.93
CA VAL A 128 -4.35 6.64 5.70
C VAL A 128 -4.40 7.28 7.06
N HIS A 129 -3.45 8.18 7.34
CA HIS A 129 -3.30 8.80 8.65
C HIS A 129 -3.22 10.32 8.54
N GLU A 130 -3.67 10.99 9.60
CA GLU A 130 -3.66 12.43 9.75
C GLU A 130 -2.70 12.87 10.86
N GLY A 131 -2.22 14.11 10.77
CA GLY A 131 -1.42 14.78 11.80
C GLY A 131 0.09 14.84 11.52
N MET A 132 0.66 13.87 10.79
CA MET A 132 2.08 13.94 10.42
C MET A 132 2.30 14.94 9.29
N GLY A 133 3.17 15.92 9.53
CA GLY A 133 3.55 16.87 8.49
C GLY A 133 4.55 16.34 7.48
N PHE A 134 4.46 16.83 6.25
CA PHE A 134 5.33 16.43 5.13
C PHE A 134 6.82 16.57 5.46
N GLU A 135 7.24 17.68 6.08
CA GLU A 135 8.64 17.88 6.47
C GLU A 135 9.14 16.83 7.46
N LYS A 136 8.28 16.38 8.37
CA LYS A 136 8.64 15.32 9.33
C LYS A 136 8.74 13.96 8.63
N PHE A 137 7.79 13.65 7.75
CA PHE A 137 7.81 12.45 6.91
C PHE A 137 9.09 12.41 6.05
N LYS A 138 9.40 13.51 5.35
CA LYS A 138 10.59 13.67 4.51
C LYS A 138 11.87 13.46 5.30
N ARG A 139 12.00 14.07 6.49
CA ARG A 139 13.17 13.83 7.37
C ARG A 139 13.31 12.38 7.78
N GLY A 140 12.20 11.68 8.06
CA GLY A 140 12.20 10.25 8.32
C GLY A 140 12.76 9.47 7.12
N MET A 141 12.19 9.68 5.94
CA MET A 141 12.64 9.05 4.69
C MET A 141 14.14 9.27 4.42
N VAL A 142 14.62 10.52 4.54
CA VAL A 142 16.03 10.86 4.34
C VAL A 142 16.94 10.15 5.35
N ARG A 143 16.51 10.00 6.60
CA ARG A 143 17.29 9.32 7.64
C ARG A 143 17.40 7.82 7.41
N GLU A 144 16.33 7.18 6.93
CA GLU A 144 16.33 5.73 6.65
C GLU A 144 17.03 5.39 5.32
N PHE A 145 17.20 6.36 4.41
CA PHE A 145 17.78 6.13 3.09
C PHE A 145 19.20 5.51 3.14
N PRO A 146 20.15 6.00 3.97
CA PRO A 146 21.46 5.34 4.10
C PRO A 146 21.38 3.89 4.58
N GLU A 147 20.42 3.53 5.44
CA GLU A 147 20.25 2.14 5.89
C GLU A 147 19.81 1.23 4.74
N SER A 148 18.93 1.72 3.86
CA SER A 148 18.51 0.97 2.67
C SER A 148 19.66 0.66 1.69
N LEU A 149 20.72 1.46 1.71
CA LEU A 149 21.90 1.27 0.88
C LEU A 149 22.93 0.28 1.47
N LYS A 150 22.81 -0.10 2.75
CA LYS A 150 23.74 -1.04 3.39
C LYS A 150 23.51 -2.50 2.98
N VAL A 151 22.42 -2.79 2.27
CA VAL A 151 22.01 -4.15 1.86
C VAL A 151 22.57 -4.52 0.47
N GLN A 152 23.68 -3.89 0.06
CA GLN A 152 24.43 -4.27 -1.16
C GLN A 152 25.56 -5.25 -0.85
#